data_AF-A0A2V1K7Z0-F1
#
_entry.id   AF-A0A2V1K7Z0-F1
#
_cell.length_a   1.000
_cell.length_b   1.000
_cell.length_c   1.000
_cell.angle_alpha   90.00
_cell.angle_beta   90.00
_cell.angle_gamma   90.00
#
_symmetry.space_group_name_H-M   'P 1'
#
loop_
_entity.id
_entity.type
_entity.pdbx_description
1 polymer ?
#
loop_
_entity_poly.entity_id
_entity_poly.type
_entity_poly.pdbx_seq_one_letter_code
_entity_poly.pdbx_strand_id
1 'polypeptide(L)'
;MAAASIALVLAAAIVLFGYGMCPRRGRHALFAFSAVPFLFPPVIVAHAVHQWLGEPHLLLSSSLTVLPAAVFGQAMALRFIDADTLMLTRSLGLPLRVSWRHSIGPMWRRGAALAWMWGAFQLFSDPGIYSVYGGNQAHLASHIFRSVAGGSPGPSVVRAAVLMLVPAAIVALIVTRPSFWRGTSLTHLVPRARVSELLSQMKLPFLLRGLAGVLVLPSVLSIAGILITIGWGGASAFLAGTKPSTSILPVVMLIAVAVPVSAVAALLFSSAIVHARGKVRSYGYILVAFMVLASPTATGALLATGLRAPVTVGDYVAIPVVVGGGSAAGGWIGMFLAAVAVCLPMSTLLVLGLASLRTSDSAAAARDLGASPMRVLMTVEFPYLMPIAIASICLETGALFTNLSPLVFVAPSGLDLATPQLLTFVASGQSSAAFALSILTGILTAASILGIGILIAVVLDSTTKLRNRRRV
;
A
#
# COMPACT_ATOMS: atom_id res chain seq x y z
N MET A 1 -11.62 -9.16 12.04
CA MET A 1 -10.52 -9.55 12.96
C MET A 1 -9.92 -10.90 12.60
N ALA A 2 -10.70 -11.98 12.48
CA ALA A 2 -10.18 -13.31 12.13
C ALA A 2 -9.35 -13.34 10.83
N ALA A 3 -9.82 -12.71 9.75
CA ALA A 3 -9.08 -12.64 8.49
C ALA A 3 -7.73 -11.91 8.59
N ALA A 4 -7.66 -10.77 9.30
CA ALA A 4 -6.39 -10.07 9.53
C ALA A 4 -5.40 -10.90 10.35
N SER A 5 -5.90 -11.68 11.32
CA SER A 5 -5.08 -12.63 12.08
C SER A 5 -4.57 -13.79 11.20
N ILE A 6 -5.39 -14.31 10.28
CA ILE A 6 -4.96 -15.33 9.31
C ILE A 6 -3.90 -14.76 8.36
N ALA A 7 -4.14 -13.56 7.80
CA ALA A 7 -3.17 -12.87 6.94
C ALA A 7 -1.84 -12.62 7.65
N LEU A 8 -1.88 -12.22 8.93
CA LEU A 8 -0.68 -12.08 9.76
C LEU A 8 0.08 -13.41 9.87
N VAL A 9 -0.60 -14.50 10.23
CA VAL A 9 0.01 -15.82 10.42
C VAL A 9 0.67 -16.28 9.11
N LEU A 10 -0.03 -16.12 7.99
CA LEU A 10 0.49 -16.42 6.66
C LEU A 10 1.68 -15.52 6.29
N ALA A 11 1.60 -14.21 6.55
CA ALA A 11 2.69 -13.28 6.29
C ALA A 11 3.94 -13.62 7.10
N ALA A 12 3.77 -13.91 8.38
CA ALA A 12 4.83 -14.35 9.26
C ALA A 12 5.45 -15.66 8.76
N ALA A 13 4.64 -16.63 8.31
CA ALA A 13 5.11 -17.88 7.74
C ALA A 13 5.88 -17.65 6.42
N ILE A 14 5.39 -16.82 5.50
CA ILE A 14 6.08 -16.49 4.23
C ILE A 14 7.43 -15.83 4.49
N VAL A 15 7.47 -14.85 5.40
CA VAL A 15 8.70 -14.16 5.77
C VAL A 15 9.69 -15.15 6.40
N LEU A 16 9.24 -15.95 7.36
CA LEU A 16 10.09 -16.92 8.06
C LEU A 16 10.61 -18.01 7.11
N PHE A 17 9.75 -18.53 6.23
CA PHE A 17 10.10 -19.51 5.20
C PHE A 17 11.07 -18.93 4.18
N GLY A 18 10.79 -17.73 3.66
CA GLY A 18 11.67 -17.01 2.75
C GLY A 18 13.05 -16.82 3.35
N TYR A 19 13.15 -16.20 4.53
CA TYR A 19 14.43 -15.93 5.16
C TYR A 19 15.20 -17.18 5.60
N GLY A 20 14.51 -18.23 6.05
CA GLY A 20 15.19 -19.38 6.67
C GLY A 20 15.41 -20.60 5.78
N MET A 21 14.75 -20.70 4.62
CA MET A 21 14.81 -21.89 3.74
C MET A 21 15.14 -21.59 2.29
N CYS A 22 14.83 -20.40 1.79
CA CYS A 22 15.05 -20.10 0.38
C CYS A 22 16.40 -19.38 0.14
N PRO A 23 17.13 -19.77 -0.93
CA PRO A 23 18.23 -18.95 -1.42
C PRO A 23 17.71 -17.57 -1.84
N ARG A 24 18.62 -16.60 -2.00
CA ARG A 24 18.27 -15.21 -2.35
C ARG A 24 17.26 -15.09 -3.50
N ARG A 25 17.39 -15.89 -4.55
CA ARG A 25 16.43 -15.93 -5.67
C ARG A 25 15.03 -16.41 -5.25
N GLY A 26 14.94 -17.49 -4.46
CA GLY A 26 13.67 -18.01 -3.96
C GLY A 26 12.94 -17.05 -3.01
N ARG A 27 13.70 -16.25 -2.24
CA ARG A 27 13.13 -15.16 -1.40
C ARG A 27 12.43 -14.11 -2.24
N HIS A 28 13.08 -13.63 -3.29
CA HIS A 28 12.49 -12.65 -4.20
C HIS A 28 11.24 -13.21 -4.89
N ALA A 29 11.28 -14.48 -5.30
CA ALA A 29 10.12 -15.15 -5.88
C ALA A 29 8.94 -15.24 -4.90
N LEU A 30 9.17 -15.66 -3.66
CA LEU A 30 8.11 -15.73 -2.63
C LEU A 30 7.52 -14.36 -2.31
N PHE A 31 8.34 -13.32 -2.18
CA PHE A 31 7.84 -11.97 -1.97
C PHE A 31 7.06 -11.43 -3.17
N ALA A 32 7.55 -11.66 -4.39
CA ALA A 32 6.82 -11.29 -5.60
C ALA A 32 5.47 -12.02 -5.69
N PHE A 33 5.46 -13.32 -5.38
CA PHE A 33 4.26 -14.14 -5.38
C PHE A 33 3.24 -13.65 -4.33
N SER A 34 3.70 -13.28 -3.13
CA SER A 34 2.82 -12.71 -2.10
C SER A 34 2.21 -11.36 -2.48
N ALA A 35 2.79 -10.66 -3.45
CA ALA A 35 2.29 -9.38 -3.95
C ALA A 35 1.26 -9.53 -5.10
N VAL A 36 1.10 -10.72 -5.68
CA VAL A 36 0.18 -10.98 -6.80
C VAL A 36 -1.26 -10.54 -6.50
N PRO A 37 -1.85 -10.80 -5.32
CA PRO A 37 -3.21 -10.32 -5.03
C PRO A 37 -3.37 -8.80 -5.13
N PHE A 38 -2.28 -8.03 -4.97
CA PHE A 38 -2.30 -6.56 -5.10
C PHE A 38 -2.43 -6.08 -6.54
N LEU A 39 -2.22 -6.96 -7.54
CA LEU A 39 -2.41 -6.65 -8.96
C LEU A 39 -3.90 -6.60 -9.36
N PHE A 40 -4.78 -7.15 -8.52
CA PHE A 40 -6.20 -7.25 -8.81
C PHE A 40 -7.00 -6.51 -7.73
N PRO A 41 -8.11 -5.85 -8.09
CA PRO A 41 -9.02 -5.28 -7.11
C PRO A 41 -9.54 -6.34 -6.14
N PRO A 42 -9.73 -6.03 -4.84
CA PRO A 42 -10.11 -7.02 -3.84
C PRO A 42 -11.45 -7.74 -4.12
N VAL A 43 -12.40 -7.06 -4.76
CA VAL A 43 -13.67 -7.66 -5.21
C VAL A 43 -13.45 -8.79 -6.22
N ILE A 44 -12.45 -8.66 -7.09
CA ILE A 44 -12.11 -9.68 -8.10
C ILE A 44 -11.41 -10.86 -7.44
N VAL A 45 -10.52 -10.60 -6.48
CA VAL A 45 -9.91 -11.67 -5.67
C VAL A 45 -11.00 -12.47 -4.95
N ALA A 46 -11.99 -11.80 -4.37
CA ALA A 46 -13.14 -12.47 -3.74
C ALA A 46 -14.00 -13.24 -4.74
N HIS A 47 -14.26 -12.66 -5.92
CA HIS A 47 -15.03 -13.29 -6.98
C HIS A 47 -14.34 -14.55 -7.54
N ALA A 48 -13.02 -14.49 -7.72
CA ALA A 48 -12.21 -15.62 -8.13
C ALA A 48 -12.22 -16.76 -7.10
N VAL A 49 -12.11 -16.43 -5.81
CA VAL A 49 -12.23 -17.43 -4.73
C VAL A 49 -13.61 -18.09 -4.74
N HIS A 50 -14.67 -17.31 -4.94
CA HIS A 50 -16.04 -17.83 -5.02
C HIS A 50 -16.23 -18.78 -6.21
N GLN A 51 -15.74 -18.39 -7.39
CA GLN A 51 -15.76 -19.21 -8.61
C GLN A 51 -14.90 -20.49 -8.46
N TRP A 52 -13.79 -20.41 -7.73
CA TRP A 52 -12.88 -21.54 -7.54
C TRP A 52 -13.43 -22.60 -6.58
N LEU A 53 -13.99 -22.17 -5.45
CA LEU A 53 -14.40 -23.06 -4.36
C LEU A 53 -15.91 -23.33 -4.32
N GLY A 54 -16.70 -22.64 -5.13
CA GLY A 54 -18.16 -22.77 -5.19
C GLY A 54 -18.92 -21.99 -4.12
N GLU A 55 -18.25 -21.55 -3.05
CA GLU A 55 -18.86 -20.79 -1.95
C GLU A 55 -18.11 -19.47 -1.65
N PRO A 56 -18.80 -18.44 -1.14
CA PRO A 56 -18.16 -17.17 -0.80
C PRO A 56 -17.30 -17.32 0.48
N HIS A 57 -16.05 -17.75 0.32
CA HIS A 57 -15.09 -17.84 1.42
C HIS A 57 -14.53 -16.46 1.81
N LEU A 58 -15.37 -15.67 2.50
CA LEU A 58 -15.05 -14.30 2.92
C LEU A 58 -13.75 -14.19 3.72
N LEU A 59 -13.46 -15.14 4.62
CA LEU A 59 -12.23 -15.12 5.41
C LEU A 59 -10.98 -15.32 4.55
N LEU A 60 -11.04 -16.23 3.57
CA LEU A 60 -9.92 -16.51 2.68
C LEU A 60 -9.67 -15.32 1.74
N SER A 61 -10.71 -14.82 1.07
CA SER A 61 -10.60 -13.67 0.17
C SER A 61 -10.09 -12.42 0.89
N SER A 62 -10.63 -12.14 2.08
CA SER A 62 -10.16 -11.06 2.96
C SER A 62 -8.71 -11.22 3.38
N SER A 63 -8.26 -12.45 3.65
CA SER A 63 -6.88 -12.71 4.07
C SER A 63 -5.90 -12.55 2.90
N LEU A 64 -6.27 -13.01 1.70
CA LEU A 64 -5.43 -12.95 0.51
C LEU A 64 -5.24 -11.52 -0.02
N THR A 65 -6.29 -10.69 0.08
CA THR A 65 -6.24 -9.28 -0.33
C THR A 65 -5.34 -8.44 0.57
N VAL A 66 -5.28 -8.79 1.86
CA VAL A 66 -4.47 -8.11 2.87
C VAL A 66 -3.05 -8.68 3.00
N LEU A 67 -2.83 -9.91 2.54
CA LEU A 67 -1.56 -10.63 2.64
C LEU A 67 -0.33 -9.81 2.15
N PRO A 68 -0.38 -9.10 1.00
CA PRO A 68 0.76 -8.29 0.54
C PRO A 68 1.18 -7.22 1.57
N ALA A 69 0.21 -6.51 2.14
CA ALA A 69 0.46 -5.47 3.13
C ALA A 69 1.01 -6.06 4.45
N ALA A 70 0.48 -7.21 4.87
CA ALA A 70 0.96 -7.92 6.05
C ALA A 70 2.40 -8.43 5.86
N VAL A 71 2.73 -9.03 4.70
CA VAL A 71 4.09 -9.48 4.37
C VAL A 71 5.05 -8.30 4.33
N PHE A 72 4.63 -7.18 3.72
CA PHE A 72 5.43 -5.96 3.67
C PHE A 72 5.71 -5.38 5.05
N GLY A 73 4.69 -5.25 5.91
CA GLY A 73 4.84 -4.74 7.27
C GLY A 73 5.78 -5.60 8.12
N GLN A 74 5.62 -6.92 8.03
CA GLN A 74 6.50 -7.86 8.73
C GLN A 74 7.95 -7.77 8.21
N ALA A 75 8.14 -7.76 6.89
CA ALA A 75 9.45 -7.65 6.27
C ALA A 75 10.12 -6.31 6.61
N MET A 76 9.35 -5.21 6.66
CA MET A 76 9.83 -3.87 7.00
C MET A 76 10.40 -3.81 8.42
N ALA A 77 9.70 -4.36 9.41
CA ALA A 77 10.18 -4.36 10.79
C ALA A 77 11.49 -5.14 10.98
N LEU A 78 11.67 -6.24 10.25
CA LEU A 78 12.91 -7.01 10.28
C LEU A 78 14.11 -6.25 9.69
N ARG A 79 13.89 -5.15 8.94
CA ARG A 79 14.97 -4.30 8.43
C ARG A 79 15.59 -3.42 9.51
N PHE A 80 14.88 -3.21 10.62
CA PHE A 80 15.35 -2.45 11.76
C PHE A 80 16.08 -3.31 12.80
N ILE A 81 16.36 -4.57 12.47
CA ILE A 81 17.27 -5.39 13.28
C ILE A 81 18.66 -4.79 13.16
N ASP A 82 19.23 -4.43 14.30
CA ASP A 82 20.59 -3.95 14.41
C ASP A 82 21.58 -5.06 14.06
N ALA A 83 22.40 -4.78 13.06
CA ALA A 83 23.36 -5.73 12.55
C ALA A 83 24.53 -5.91 13.51
N ASP A 84 24.87 -4.89 14.31
CA ASP A 84 26.03 -4.92 15.20
C ASP A 84 25.76 -5.87 16.37
N THR A 85 24.60 -5.76 17.01
CA THR A 85 24.15 -6.75 18.01
C THR A 85 24.04 -8.15 17.43
N LEU A 86 23.57 -8.30 16.20
CA LEU A 86 23.44 -9.61 15.56
C LEU A 86 24.79 -10.23 15.21
N MET A 87 25.77 -9.42 14.79
CA MET A 87 27.16 -9.86 14.60
C MET A 87 27.85 -10.17 15.93
N LEU A 88 27.65 -9.36 16.97
CA LEU A 88 28.18 -9.58 18.32
C LEU A 88 27.65 -10.89 18.93
N THR A 89 26.35 -11.15 18.82
CA THR A 89 25.79 -12.42 19.33
C THR A 89 26.37 -13.65 18.62
N ARG A 90 26.79 -13.50 17.35
CA ARG A 90 27.48 -14.55 16.62
C ARG A 90 28.95 -14.68 16.96
N SER A 91 29.68 -13.57 17.08
CA SER A 91 31.10 -13.61 17.43
C SER A 91 31.34 -14.16 18.83
N LEU A 92 30.37 -13.96 19.74
CA LEU A 92 30.36 -14.53 21.09
C LEU A 92 29.94 -16.02 21.13
N GLY A 93 29.63 -16.65 19.99
CA GLY A 93 29.25 -18.07 19.94
C GLY A 93 27.93 -18.39 20.66
N LEU A 94 27.08 -17.40 20.92
CA LEU A 94 25.85 -17.61 21.68
C LEU A 94 24.87 -18.51 20.91
N PRO A 95 24.09 -19.35 21.61
CA PRO A 95 23.11 -20.21 20.95
C PRO A 95 22.04 -19.37 20.24
N LEU A 96 21.57 -19.87 19.09
CA LEU A 96 20.56 -19.24 18.23
C LEU A 96 19.31 -18.77 18.99
N ARG A 97 18.92 -19.45 20.07
CA ARG A 97 17.77 -19.06 20.91
C ARG A 97 17.99 -17.72 21.61
N VAL A 98 19.21 -17.44 22.07
CA VAL A 98 19.55 -16.21 22.79
C VAL A 98 19.63 -15.04 21.79
N SER A 99 20.27 -15.24 20.64
CA SER A 99 20.28 -14.27 19.53
C SER A 99 18.86 -13.96 19.03
N TRP A 100 18.01 -14.99 18.90
CA TRP A 100 16.61 -14.80 18.53
C TRP A 100 15.83 -14.02 19.60
N ARG A 101 15.99 -14.36 20.89
CA ARG A 101 15.25 -13.71 21.98
C ARG A 101 15.61 -12.23 22.14
N HIS A 102 16.88 -11.86 21.94
CA HIS A 102 17.36 -10.50 22.18
C HIS A 102 17.31 -9.61 20.93
N SER A 103 17.69 -10.12 19.76
CA SER A 103 17.81 -9.28 18.55
C SER A 103 16.58 -9.37 17.64
N ILE A 104 16.07 -10.57 17.38
CA ILE A 104 15.07 -10.79 16.32
C ILE A 104 13.63 -10.76 16.86
N GLY A 105 13.38 -11.43 17.98
CA GLY A 105 12.06 -11.61 18.58
C GLY A 105 11.33 -10.29 18.86
N PRO A 106 11.97 -9.26 19.45
CA PRO A 106 11.33 -7.96 19.66
C PRO A 106 10.91 -7.29 18.36
N MET A 107 11.76 -7.29 17.33
CA MET A 107 11.44 -6.72 16.01
C MET A 107 10.39 -7.54 15.27
N TRP A 108 10.44 -8.86 15.38
CA TRP A 108 9.44 -9.75 14.78
C TRP A 108 8.05 -9.53 15.37
N ARG A 109 7.94 -9.34 16.70
CA ARG A 109 6.67 -9.01 17.37
C ARG A 109 6.13 -7.64 16.95
N ARG A 110 7.01 -6.65 16.79
CA ARG A 110 6.64 -5.30 16.31
C ARG A 110 6.19 -5.34 14.85
N GLY A 111 6.88 -6.10 14.01
CA GLY A 111 6.45 -6.39 12.64
C GLY A 111 5.10 -7.07 12.60
N ALA A 112 4.85 -8.01 13.51
CA ALA A 112 3.59 -8.73 13.56
C ALA A 112 2.45 -7.81 13.98
N ALA A 113 2.69 -6.94 14.96
CA ALA A 113 1.75 -5.89 15.32
C ALA A 113 1.48 -4.95 14.13
N LEU A 114 2.51 -4.50 13.42
CA LEU A 114 2.38 -3.62 12.26
C LEU A 114 1.58 -4.27 11.12
N ALA A 115 1.93 -5.51 10.77
CA ALA A 115 1.26 -6.30 9.74
C ALA A 115 -0.21 -6.54 10.06
N TRP A 116 -0.53 -6.87 11.33
CA TRP A 116 -1.90 -7.03 11.78
C TRP A 116 -2.68 -5.72 11.77
N MET A 117 -2.09 -4.63 12.27
CA MET A 117 -2.74 -3.32 12.30
C MET A 117 -3.05 -2.84 10.88
N TRP A 118 -2.05 -2.80 10.01
CA TRP A 118 -2.23 -2.41 8.61
C TRP A 118 -3.29 -3.29 7.94
N GLY A 119 -3.16 -4.61 8.10
CA GLY A 119 -4.08 -5.52 7.45
C GLY A 119 -5.52 -5.43 7.95
N ALA A 120 -5.71 -5.19 9.25
CA ALA A 120 -7.04 -4.93 9.80
C ALA A 120 -7.64 -3.64 9.23
N PHE A 121 -6.87 -2.55 9.16
CA PHE A 121 -7.35 -1.28 8.59
C PHE A 121 -7.76 -1.44 7.13
N GLN A 122 -6.91 -2.09 6.33
CA GLN A 122 -7.20 -2.29 4.92
C GLN A 122 -8.48 -3.12 4.73
N LEU A 123 -8.68 -4.16 5.55
CA LEU A 123 -9.89 -4.97 5.54
C LEU A 123 -11.15 -4.19 5.90
N PHE A 124 -11.09 -3.33 6.92
CA PHE A 124 -12.22 -2.49 7.32
C PHE A 124 -12.53 -1.37 6.33
N SER A 125 -11.59 -1.08 5.43
CA SER A 125 -11.65 0.09 4.57
C SER A 125 -12.16 -0.17 3.16
N ASP A 126 -12.36 -1.43 2.76
CA ASP A 126 -12.84 -1.76 1.41
C ASP A 126 -14.31 -2.25 1.46
N PRO A 127 -15.24 -1.59 0.75
CA PRO A 127 -16.62 -2.03 0.70
C PRO A 127 -16.83 -3.18 -0.29
N GLY A 128 -15.94 -3.39 -1.26
CA GLY A 128 -16.20 -4.21 -2.45
C GLY A 128 -16.47 -5.69 -2.17
N ILE A 129 -15.67 -6.32 -1.30
CA ILE A 129 -15.84 -7.73 -0.93
C ILE A 129 -17.20 -7.92 -0.25
N TYR A 130 -17.49 -7.08 0.75
CA TYR A 130 -18.67 -7.21 1.61
C TYR A 130 -19.95 -6.69 0.97
N SER A 131 -19.86 -5.80 -0.02
CA SER A 131 -21.04 -5.30 -0.72
C SER A 131 -21.70 -6.37 -1.58
N VAL A 132 -20.91 -7.27 -2.16
CA VAL A 132 -21.41 -8.38 -2.99
C VAL A 132 -21.60 -9.66 -2.17
N TYR A 133 -20.58 -10.06 -1.41
CA TYR A 133 -20.55 -11.36 -0.74
C TYR A 133 -20.93 -11.32 0.75
N GLY A 134 -21.13 -10.15 1.33
CA GLY A 134 -21.48 -10.00 2.76
C GLY A 134 -22.91 -10.38 3.12
N GLY A 135 -23.75 -10.74 2.13
CA GLY A 135 -25.15 -11.08 2.34
C GLY A 135 -25.95 -9.95 2.99
N ASN A 136 -26.87 -10.31 3.89
CA ASN A 136 -27.75 -9.37 4.60
C ASN A 136 -27.09 -8.69 5.81
N GLN A 137 -25.84 -9.04 6.14
CA GLN A 137 -25.15 -8.42 7.27
C GLN A 137 -24.66 -7.01 6.90
N ALA A 138 -25.00 -6.04 7.75
CA ALA A 138 -24.56 -4.67 7.59
C ALA A 138 -23.10 -4.52 8.04
N HIS A 139 -22.15 -4.66 7.12
CA HIS A 139 -20.76 -4.31 7.37
C HIS A 139 -20.56 -2.79 7.25
N LEU A 140 -19.72 -2.19 8.11
CA LEU A 140 -19.60 -0.74 8.22
C LEU A 140 -19.22 -0.07 6.88
N ALA A 141 -18.24 -0.61 6.17
CA ALA A 141 -17.80 -0.09 4.87
C ALA A 141 -18.89 -0.20 3.80
N SER A 142 -19.56 -1.36 3.71
CA SER A 142 -20.62 -1.58 2.73
C SER A 142 -21.89 -0.79 3.05
N HIS A 143 -22.18 -0.55 4.34
CA HIS A 143 -23.27 0.31 4.78
C HIS A 143 -23.01 1.77 4.40
N ILE A 144 -21.80 2.29 4.67
CA ILE A 144 -21.37 3.63 4.22
C ILE A 144 -21.52 3.73 2.70
N PHE A 145 -21.03 2.73 1.98
CA PHE A 145 -21.15 2.63 0.52
C PHE A 145 -22.59 2.73 0.02
N ARG A 146 -23.48 1.85 0.51
CA ARG A 146 -24.90 1.84 0.13
C ARG A 146 -25.62 3.13 0.50
N SER A 147 -25.28 3.73 1.65
CA SER A 147 -25.90 4.98 2.11
C SER A 147 -25.53 6.18 1.24
N VAL A 148 -24.25 6.30 0.84
CA VAL A 148 -23.80 7.38 -0.05
C VAL A 148 -24.31 7.17 -1.47
N ALA A 149 -24.28 5.92 -1.97
CA ALA A 149 -24.81 5.56 -3.29
C ALA A 149 -26.32 5.79 -3.38
N GLY A 150 -27.08 5.52 -2.32
CA GLY A 150 -28.52 5.76 -2.22
C GLY A 150 -28.92 7.24 -2.12
N GLY A 151 -27.98 8.18 -2.19
CA GLY A 151 -28.28 9.62 -2.29
C GLY A 151 -28.65 10.31 -0.97
N SER A 152 -28.65 9.60 0.17
CA SER A 152 -28.89 10.18 1.49
C SER A 152 -27.64 10.05 2.38
N PRO A 153 -26.60 10.88 2.16
CA PRO A 153 -25.49 11.00 3.09
C PRO A 153 -25.95 11.71 4.37
N GLY A 154 -26.71 11.00 5.20
CA GLY A 154 -27.16 11.52 6.49
C GLY A 154 -25.99 11.68 7.48
N PRO A 155 -26.21 12.37 8.62
CA PRO A 155 -25.23 12.52 9.69
C PRO A 155 -24.63 11.19 10.20
N SER A 156 -25.36 10.09 10.04
CA SER A 156 -24.91 8.73 10.37
C SER A 156 -23.70 8.28 9.55
N VAL A 157 -23.62 8.68 8.27
CA VAL A 157 -22.49 8.34 7.38
C VAL A 157 -21.22 9.04 7.83
N VAL A 158 -21.33 10.33 8.16
CA VAL A 158 -20.20 11.12 8.67
C VAL A 158 -19.71 10.54 9.99
N ARG A 159 -20.61 10.21 10.92
CA ARG A 159 -20.25 9.56 12.20
C ARG A 159 -19.55 8.22 11.98
N ALA A 160 -20.06 7.39 11.07
CA ALA A 160 -19.45 6.10 10.73
C ALA A 160 -18.07 6.26 10.09
N ALA A 161 -17.88 7.24 9.20
CA ALA A 161 -16.59 7.55 8.60
C ALA A 161 -15.58 8.07 9.64
N VAL A 162 -16.00 8.94 10.55
CA VAL A 162 -15.16 9.39 11.68
C VAL A 162 -14.77 8.21 12.58
N LEU A 163 -15.71 7.31 12.88
CA LEU A 163 -15.45 6.11 13.68
C LEU A 163 -14.43 5.17 13.02
N MET A 164 -14.33 5.14 11.69
CA MET A 164 -13.27 4.43 10.97
C MET A 164 -11.89 5.11 11.08
N LEU A 165 -11.83 6.43 11.26
CA LEU A 165 -10.57 7.18 11.34
C LEU A 165 -9.97 7.20 12.76
N VAL A 166 -10.79 7.12 13.81
CA VAL A 166 -10.32 7.15 15.21
C VAL A 166 -9.25 6.08 15.50
N PRO A 167 -9.44 4.79 15.15
CA PRO A 167 -8.43 3.78 15.43
C PRO A 167 -7.15 4.02 14.61
N ALA A 168 -7.26 4.55 13.40
CA ALA A 168 -6.10 4.91 12.57
C ALA A 168 -5.25 6.00 13.24
N ALA A 169 -5.89 7.00 13.85
CA ALA A 169 -5.20 8.04 14.62
C ALA A 169 -4.50 7.48 15.86
N ILE A 170 -5.16 6.58 16.60
CA ILE A 170 -4.58 5.92 17.78
C ILE A 170 -3.34 5.11 17.37
N VAL A 171 -3.45 4.32 16.31
CA VAL A 171 -2.33 3.50 15.83
C VAL A 171 -1.19 4.36 15.27
N ALA A 172 -1.51 5.43 14.55
CA ALA A 172 -0.50 6.40 14.09
C ALA A 172 0.29 6.98 15.27
N LEU A 173 -0.38 7.33 16.38
CA LEU A 173 0.27 7.80 17.61
C LEU A 173 1.13 6.72 18.26
N ILE A 174 0.74 5.44 18.18
CA ILE A 174 1.50 4.32 18.76
C ILE A 174 2.76 4.04 17.93
N VAL A 175 2.62 3.90 16.61
CA VAL A 175 3.72 3.50 15.70
C VAL A 175 4.79 4.58 15.57
N THR A 176 4.42 5.85 15.74
CA THR A 176 5.37 6.98 15.67
C THR A 176 6.08 7.27 16.98
N ARG A 177 5.67 6.65 18.09
CA ARG A 177 6.38 6.79 19.36
C ARG A 177 7.77 6.18 19.24
N PRO A 178 8.83 6.90 19.64
CA PRO A 178 10.18 6.34 19.65
C PRO A 178 10.26 5.06 20.48
N SER A 179 9.45 4.91 21.53
CA SER A 179 9.37 3.69 22.34
C SER A 179 8.92 2.45 21.56
N PHE A 180 8.10 2.61 20.51
CA PHE A 180 7.67 1.51 19.65
C PHE A 180 8.84 0.94 18.85
N TRP A 181 9.80 1.79 18.46
CA TRP A 181 11.00 1.38 17.72
C TRP A 181 12.24 1.24 18.61
N ARG A 182 12.24 1.71 19.87
CA ARG A 182 13.35 1.60 20.83
C ARG A 182 13.71 0.15 21.05
N GLY A 183 14.87 -0.26 20.57
CA GLY A 183 15.35 -1.64 20.63
C GLY A 183 16.85 -1.76 20.40
N THR A 184 17.47 -0.83 19.67
CA THR A 184 18.91 -0.78 19.44
C THR A 184 19.33 0.63 19.01
N SER A 185 20.56 1.00 19.35
CA SER A 185 21.16 2.31 19.09
C SER A 185 20.99 2.73 17.63
N LEU A 186 20.56 3.97 17.40
CA LEU A 186 20.40 4.61 16.09
C LEU A 186 21.75 4.90 15.38
N THR A 187 22.85 4.29 15.82
CA THR A 187 24.19 4.77 15.46
C THR A 187 24.72 4.27 14.11
N HIS A 188 24.36 3.09 13.59
CA HIS A 188 24.82 2.70 12.25
C HIS A 188 23.81 1.83 11.50
N LEU A 189 23.24 2.37 10.43
CA LEU A 189 22.50 1.59 9.43
C LEU A 189 23.49 0.78 8.60
N VAL A 190 23.80 -0.44 9.03
CA VAL A 190 24.64 -1.37 8.28
C VAL A 190 24.02 -1.63 6.88
N PRO A 191 24.83 -1.74 5.80
CA PRO A 191 24.33 -1.94 4.45
C PRO A 191 23.36 -3.12 4.30
N ARG A 192 22.23 -2.86 3.60
CA ARG A 192 21.09 -3.77 3.32
C ARG A 192 21.44 -5.22 2.97
N ALA A 193 22.58 -5.47 2.35
CA ALA A 193 22.99 -6.81 1.89
C ALA A 193 23.37 -7.74 3.07
N ARG A 194 24.05 -7.22 4.10
CA ARG A 194 24.62 -8.02 5.19
C ARG A 194 23.56 -8.58 6.14
N VAL A 195 22.54 -7.81 6.52
CA VAL A 195 21.50 -8.26 7.47
C VAL A 195 20.67 -9.41 6.89
N SER A 196 20.28 -9.31 5.63
CA SER A 196 19.52 -10.37 4.95
C SER A 196 20.30 -11.67 4.79
N GLU A 197 21.62 -11.56 4.64
CA GLU A 197 22.53 -12.69 4.51
C GLU A 197 22.78 -13.35 5.86
N LEU A 198 23.03 -12.55 6.90
CA LEU A 198 23.14 -13.00 8.29
C LEU A 198 21.87 -13.70 8.78
N LEU A 199 20.69 -13.17 8.46
CA LEU A 199 19.40 -13.81 8.75
C LEU A 199 19.26 -15.14 8.00
N SER A 200 19.67 -15.22 6.73
CA SER A 200 19.59 -16.48 5.97
C SER A 200 20.56 -17.55 6.44
N GLN A 201 21.66 -17.15 7.08
CA GLN A 201 22.58 -18.08 7.69
C GLN A 201 22.08 -18.60 9.05
N MET A 202 21.01 -18.03 9.62
CA MET A 202 20.39 -18.53 10.84
C MET A 202 19.41 -19.66 10.51
N LYS A 203 19.87 -20.90 10.70
CA LYS A 203 19.03 -22.08 10.55
C LYS A 203 17.94 -22.05 11.63
N LEU A 204 16.69 -21.86 11.20
CA LEU A 204 15.51 -21.98 12.06
C LEU A 204 15.43 -23.39 12.69
N PRO A 205 14.75 -23.55 13.83
CA PRO A 205 14.42 -24.88 14.35
C PRO A 205 13.65 -25.69 13.29
N PHE A 206 13.92 -27.00 13.17
CA PHE A 206 13.27 -27.87 12.17
C PHE A 206 11.74 -27.81 12.25
N LEU A 207 11.19 -27.78 13.47
CA LEU A 207 9.74 -27.74 13.72
C LEU A 207 9.09 -26.44 13.20
N LEU A 208 9.75 -25.30 13.39
CA LEU A 208 9.31 -24.00 12.85
C LEU A 208 9.40 -23.94 11.32
N ARG A 209 10.39 -24.63 10.73
CA ARG A 209 10.50 -24.76 9.27
C ARG A 209 9.38 -25.60 8.69
N GLY A 210 9.07 -26.74 9.29
CA GLY A 210 7.96 -27.59 8.89
C GLY A 210 6.63 -26.84 8.97
N LEU A 211 6.38 -26.17 10.08
CA LEU A 211 5.15 -25.39 10.28
C LEU A 211 5.03 -24.21 9.30
N ALA A 212 6.13 -23.49 9.03
CA ALA A 212 6.12 -22.44 8.03
C ALA A 212 5.85 -22.99 6.62
N GLY A 213 6.45 -24.13 6.25
CA GLY A 213 6.19 -24.78 4.95
C GLY A 213 4.72 -25.20 4.79
N VAL A 214 4.14 -25.82 5.81
CA VAL A 214 2.72 -26.23 5.82
C VAL A 214 1.76 -25.04 5.74
N LEU A 215 2.13 -23.87 6.28
CA LEU A 215 1.31 -22.65 6.18
C LEU A 215 1.50 -21.90 4.85
N VAL A 216 2.70 -21.93 4.26
CA VAL A 216 2.99 -21.25 3.00
C VAL A 216 2.36 -21.99 1.81
N LEU A 217 2.39 -23.32 1.80
CA LEU A 217 1.90 -24.10 0.67
C LEU A 217 0.41 -23.83 0.32
N PRO A 218 -0.53 -23.77 1.29
CA PRO A 218 -1.91 -23.38 1.05
C PRO A 218 -2.06 -21.96 0.49
N SER A 219 -1.24 -21.00 0.95
CA SER A 219 -1.25 -19.64 0.40
C SER A 219 -0.79 -19.61 -1.06
N VAL A 220 0.22 -20.42 -1.40
CA VAL A 220 0.70 -20.57 -2.78
C VAL A 220 -0.38 -21.18 -3.67
N LEU A 221 -1.01 -22.26 -3.22
CA LEU A 221 -2.09 -22.91 -3.94
C LEU A 221 -3.31 -21.99 -4.11
N SER A 222 -3.66 -21.22 -3.08
CA SER A 222 -4.80 -20.30 -3.14
C SER A 222 -4.59 -19.18 -4.17
N ILE A 223 -3.40 -18.58 -4.19
CA ILE A 223 -3.06 -17.54 -5.18
C ILE A 223 -3.00 -18.15 -6.58
N ALA A 224 -2.45 -19.36 -6.74
CA ALA A 224 -2.45 -20.06 -8.02
C ALA A 224 -3.88 -20.37 -8.51
N GLY A 225 -4.76 -20.84 -7.64
CA GLY A 225 -6.18 -21.09 -7.96
C GLY A 225 -6.91 -19.83 -8.41
N ILE A 226 -6.66 -18.69 -7.75
CA ILE A 226 -7.20 -17.38 -8.15
C ILE A 226 -6.67 -16.95 -9.53
N LEU A 227 -5.37 -17.13 -9.79
CA LEU A 227 -4.80 -16.80 -11.09
C LEU A 227 -5.37 -17.65 -12.22
N ILE A 228 -5.56 -18.95 -11.97
CA ILE A 228 -6.16 -19.88 -12.95
C ILE A 228 -7.61 -19.48 -13.22
N THR A 229 -8.40 -19.16 -12.19
CA THR A 229 -9.80 -18.76 -12.36
C THR A 229 -9.96 -17.41 -13.06
N ILE A 230 -9.17 -16.41 -12.69
CA ILE A 230 -9.16 -15.11 -13.39
C ILE A 230 -8.72 -15.31 -14.85
N GLY A 231 -7.63 -16.06 -15.08
CA GLY A 231 -7.08 -16.32 -16.40
C GLY A 231 -8.06 -17.06 -17.31
N TRP A 232 -8.69 -18.12 -16.81
CA TRP A 232 -9.68 -18.90 -17.55
C TRP A 232 -10.96 -18.09 -17.80
N GLY A 233 -11.47 -17.38 -16.79
CA GLY A 233 -12.66 -16.54 -16.90
C GLY A 233 -12.47 -15.36 -17.85
N GLY A 234 -11.27 -14.78 -17.90
CA GLY A 234 -10.94 -13.75 -18.89
C GLY A 234 -10.71 -14.34 -20.28
N ALA A 235 -10.03 -15.47 -20.41
CA ALA A 235 -9.82 -16.13 -21.70
C ALA A 235 -11.15 -16.52 -22.36
N SER A 236 -12.10 -17.06 -21.59
CA SER A 236 -13.44 -17.38 -22.09
C SER A 236 -14.20 -16.13 -22.53
N ALA A 237 -14.04 -15.00 -21.84
CA ALA A 237 -14.61 -13.72 -22.25
C ALA A 237 -14.04 -13.21 -23.58
N PHE A 238 -12.71 -13.32 -23.77
CA PHE A 238 -12.07 -12.95 -25.03
C PHE A 238 -12.52 -13.84 -26.19
N LEU A 239 -12.63 -15.15 -25.97
CA LEU A 239 -13.11 -16.11 -26.97
C LEU A 239 -14.59 -15.88 -27.32
N ALA A 240 -15.41 -15.48 -26.35
CA ALA A 240 -16.82 -15.16 -26.56
C ALA A 240 -17.04 -13.78 -27.25
N GLY A 241 -15.98 -13.04 -27.55
CA GLY A 241 -16.08 -11.70 -28.14
C GLY A 241 -16.69 -10.65 -27.21
N THR A 242 -16.84 -10.94 -25.91
CA THR A 242 -17.30 -9.96 -24.93
C THR A 242 -16.24 -8.88 -24.75
N LYS A 243 -16.49 -7.72 -25.36
CA LYS A 243 -15.64 -6.54 -25.15
C LYS A 243 -16.07 -5.87 -23.84
N PRO A 244 -15.15 -5.55 -22.92
CA PRO A 244 -15.48 -4.66 -21.82
C PRO A 244 -15.96 -3.33 -22.42
N SER A 245 -17.20 -2.95 -22.11
CA SER A 245 -17.84 -1.73 -22.64
C SER A 245 -17.23 -0.44 -22.07
N THR A 246 -16.31 -0.55 -21.12
CA THR A 246 -15.83 0.56 -20.30
C THR A 246 -14.53 1.13 -20.85
N SER A 247 -14.48 2.46 -20.98
CA SER A 247 -13.27 3.15 -21.39
C SER A 247 -12.30 3.25 -20.21
N ILE A 248 -11.04 2.86 -20.43
CA ILE A 248 -9.96 3.01 -19.43
C ILE A 248 -9.35 4.42 -19.49
N LEU A 249 -9.63 5.15 -20.57
CA LEU A 249 -9.07 6.48 -20.82
C LEU A 249 -9.28 7.45 -19.64
N PRO A 250 -10.45 7.51 -18.98
CA PRO A 250 -10.64 8.44 -17.88
C PRO A 250 -9.74 8.15 -16.68
N VAL A 251 -9.50 6.86 -16.38
CA VAL A 251 -8.60 6.44 -15.30
C VAL A 251 -7.15 6.77 -15.66
N VAL A 252 -6.75 6.57 -16.91
CA VAL A 252 -5.40 6.91 -17.39
C VAL A 252 -5.16 8.41 -17.32
N MET A 253 -6.12 9.23 -17.75
CA MET A 253 -6.05 10.69 -17.64
C MET A 253 -5.97 11.14 -16.18
N LEU A 254 -6.77 10.54 -15.30
CA LEU A 254 -6.72 10.82 -13.86
C LEU A 254 -5.33 10.51 -13.28
N ILE A 255 -4.77 9.34 -13.60
CA ILE A 255 -3.43 8.92 -13.17
C ILE A 255 -2.36 9.88 -13.69
N ALA A 256 -2.43 10.25 -14.97
CA ALA A 256 -1.46 11.12 -15.63
C ALA A 256 -1.33 12.50 -14.95
N VAL A 257 -2.37 12.95 -14.25
CA VAL A 257 -2.37 14.23 -13.53
C VAL A 257 -2.18 14.03 -12.02
N ALA A 258 -2.91 13.10 -11.39
CA ALA A 258 -2.90 12.90 -9.95
C ALA A 258 -1.55 12.41 -9.43
N VAL A 259 -0.90 11.47 -10.13
CA VAL A 259 0.35 10.84 -9.69
C VAL A 259 1.53 11.81 -9.70
N PRO A 260 1.77 12.61 -10.76
CA PRO A 260 2.82 13.62 -10.70
C PRO A 260 2.59 14.66 -9.61
N VAL A 261 1.34 15.11 -9.42
CA VAL A 261 1.02 16.10 -8.39
C VAL A 261 1.23 15.53 -6.99
N SER A 262 0.81 14.28 -6.73
CA SER A 262 1.06 13.62 -5.44
C SER A 262 2.54 13.40 -5.19
N ALA A 263 3.32 13.01 -6.20
CA ALA A 263 4.76 12.81 -6.08
C ALA A 263 5.50 14.12 -5.72
N VAL A 264 5.16 15.24 -6.38
CA VAL A 264 5.72 16.56 -6.07
C VAL A 264 5.31 17.00 -4.66
N ALA A 265 4.02 16.88 -4.32
CA ALA A 265 3.53 17.21 -2.98
C ALA A 265 4.25 16.36 -1.92
N ALA A 266 4.44 15.07 -2.17
CA ALA A 266 5.10 14.16 -1.25
C ALA A 266 6.57 14.51 -1.02
N LEU A 267 7.30 14.93 -2.06
CA LEU A 267 8.67 15.43 -1.92
C LEU A 267 8.72 16.67 -1.02
N LEU A 268 7.81 17.62 -1.23
CA LEU A 268 7.72 18.84 -0.43
C LEU A 268 7.36 18.54 1.02
N PHE A 269 6.32 17.74 1.25
CA PHE A 269 5.89 17.32 2.60
C PHE A 269 7.00 16.56 3.33
N SER A 270 7.66 15.61 2.65
CA SER A 270 8.75 14.83 3.24
C SER A 270 9.93 15.72 3.61
N SER A 271 10.31 16.64 2.72
CA SER A 271 11.39 17.61 2.99
C SER A 271 11.04 18.51 4.17
N ALA A 272 9.81 19.03 4.23
CA ALA A 272 9.34 19.86 5.34
C ALA A 272 9.41 19.11 6.68
N ILE A 273 9.02 17.83 6.71
CA ILE A 273 9.06 17.00 7.94
C ILE A 273 10.51 16.69 8.36
N VAL A 274 11.39 16.39 7.40
CA VAL A 274 12.82 16.09 7.69
C VAL A 274 13.53 17.32 8.25
N HIS A 275 13.24 18.50 7.71
CA HIS A 275 13.85 19.76 8.14
C HIS A 275 13.17 20.41 9.34
N ALA A 276 11.97 19.95 9.72
CA ALA A 276 11.28 20.42 10.92
C ALA A 276 12.07 20.08 12.21
N ARG A 277 11.99 20.97 13.20
CA ARG A 277 12.63 20.80 14.52
C ARG A 277 11.61 20.45 15.59
N GLY A 278 12.06 19.69 16.59
CA GLY A 278 11.29 19.39 17.80
C GLY A 278 9.93 18.74 17.54
N LYS A 279 8.88 19.27 18.18
CA LYS A 279 7.52 18.70 18.14
C LYS A 279 6.90 18.70 16.74
N VAL A 280 7.24 19.67 15.88
CA VAL A 280 6.68 19.79 14.51
C VAL A 280 7.04 18.57 13.68
N ARG A 281 8.28 18.07 13.81
CA ARG A 281 8.72 16.85 13.13
C ARG A 281 7.95 15.61 13.61
N SER A 282 7.68 15.51 14.91
CA SER A 282 6.88 14.43 15.48
C SER A 282 5.43 14.48 14.97
N TYR A 283 4.81 15.66 14.93
CA TYR A 283 3.46 15.83 14.35
C TYR A 283 3.42 15.48 12.87
N GLY A 284 4.47 15.81 12.12
CA GLY A 284 4.63 15.41 10.72
C GLY A 284 4.61 13.89 10.52
N TYR A 285 5.37 13.14 11.33
CA TYR A 285 5.34 11.68 11.27
C TYR A 285 3.99 11.09 11.69
N ILE A 286 3.33 11.66 12.71
CA ILE A 286 1.99 11.25 13.14
C ILE A 286 0.99 11.47 12.00
N LEU A 287 1.05 12.61 11.31
CA LEU A 287 0.18 12.92 10.20
C LEU A 287 0.35 11.92 9.05
N VAL A 288 1.60 11.65 8.63
CA VAL A 288 1.86 10.68 7.55
C VAL A 288 1.39 9.28 7.95
N ALA A 289 1.69 8.83 9.17
CA ALA A 289 1.21 7.55 9.67
C ALA A 289 -0.32 7.48 9.70
N PHE A 290 -0.99 8.57 10.11
CA PHE A 290 -2.44 8.66 10.08
C PHE A 290 -3.00 8.59 8.66
N MET A 291 -2.44 9.34 7.71
CA MET A 291 -2.92 9.34 6.33
C MET A 291 -2.73 7.98 5.64
N VAL A 292 -1.68 7.23 5.97
CA VAL A 292 -1.47 5.86 5.45
C VAL A 292 -2.45 4.86 6.05
N LEU A 293 -2.76 5.01 7.33
CA LEU A 293 -3.68 4.11 8.05
C LEU A 293 -5.14 4.52 7.89
N ALA A 294 -5.42 5.72 7.40
CA ALA A 294 -6.75 6.24 7.18
C ALA A 294 -7.48 5.37 6.16
N SER A 295 -8.71 4.97 6.51
CA SER A 295 -9.57 4.16 5.66
C SER A 295 -9.89 4.89 4.35
N PRO A 296 -9.53 4.34 3.16
CA PRO A 296 -9.91 4.96 1.89
C PRO A 296 -11.42 5.14 1.71
N THR A 297 -12.24 4.27 2.31
CA THR A 297 -13.71 4.45 2.38
C THR A 297 -14.12 5.65 3.21
N ALA A 298 -13.51 5.86 4.38
CA ALA A 298 -13.81 7.02 5.19
C ALA A 298 -13.43 8.31 4.47
N THR A 299 -12.26 8.33 3.83
CA THR A 299 -11.80 9.46 3.01
C THR A 299 -12.75 9.74 1.85
N GLY A 300 -13.15 8.72 1.09
CA GLY A 300 -14.11 8.85 -0.02
C GLY A 300 -15.48 9.33 0.43
N ALA A 301 -16.01 8.78 1.52
CA ALA A 301 -17.29 9.18 2.10
C ALA A 301 -17.27 10.63 2.60
N LEU A 302 -16.19 11.06 3.27
CA LEU A 302 -16.06 12.44 3.74
C LEU A 302 -15.92 13.44 2.57
N LEU A 303 -15.19 13.08 1.52
CA LEU A 303 -15.14 13.89 0.29
C LEU A 303 -16.53 13.99 -0.36
N ALA A 304 -17.23 12.86 -0.49
CA ALA A 304 -18.55 12.82 -1.11
C ALA A 304 -19.66 13.48 -0.28
N THR A 305 -19.53 13.53 1.04
CA THR A 305 -20.50 14.22 1.91
C THR A 305 -20.18 15.71 2.03
N GLY A 306 -18.91 16.08 2.18
CA GLY A 306 -18.47 17.45 2.41
C GLY A 306 -18.41 18.33 1.17
N LEU A 307 -18.20 17.76 -0.03
CA LEU A 307 -17.99 18.52 -1.27
C LEU A 307 -19.14 18.35 -2.30
N ARG A 308 -20.23 17.69 -1.90
CA ARG A 308 -21.44 17.50 -2.72
C ARG A 308 -22.46 18.61 -2.53
N ALA A 309 -22.35 19.40 -1.46
CA ALA A 309 -23.07 20.65 -1.25
C ALA A 309 -22.08 21.82 -1.24
N PRO A 310 -22.47 23.01 -1.74
CA PRO A 310 -21.61 24.18 -1.67
C PRO A 310 -21.41 24.56 -0.21
N VAL A 311 -20.17 24.83 0.19
CA VAL A 311 -19.87 25.35 1.52
C VAL A 311 -20.00 26.87 1.44
N THR A 312 -21.06 27.41 2.03
CA THR A 312 -21.31 28.84 2.11
C THR A 312 -20.82 29.41 3.44
N VAL A 313 -20.17 30.57 3.38
CA VAL A 313 -19.82 31.38 4.55
C VAL A 313 -20.55 32.71 4.38
N GLY A 314 -21.69 32.87 5.06
CA GLY A 314 -22.64 33.93 4.76
C GLY A 314 -23.20 33.78 3.34
N ASP A 315 -23.22 34.87 2.58
CA ASP A 315 -23.69 34.87 1.18
C ASP A 315 -22.62 34.43 0.16
N TYR A 316 -21.37 34.24 0.60
CA TYR A 316 -20.28 33.83 -0.27
C TYR A 316 -20.13 32.32 -0.30
N VAL A 317 -20.15 31.74 -1.51
CA VAL A 317 -19.80 30.33 -1.73
C VAL A 317 -18.28 30.20 -1.61
N ALA A 318 -17.79 29.74 -0.46
CA ALA A 318 -16.38 29.54 -0.21
C ALA A 318 -15.82 28.33 -0.98
N ILE A 319 -16.60 27.25 -1.06
CA ILE A 319 -16.24 26.04 -1.82
C ILE A 319 -17.42 25.65 -2.69
N PRO A 320 -17.30 25.68 -4.03
CA PRO A 320 -18.37 25.24 -4.92
C PRO A 320 -18.54 23.73 -4.85
N VAL A 321 -19.63 23.20 -5.41
CA VAL A 321 -19.83 21.75 -5.51
C VAL A 321 -18.73 21.14 -6.38
N VAL A 322 -18.02 20.14 -5.85
CA VAL A 322 -16.85 19.49 -6.49
C VAL A 322 -17.11 18.02 -6.82
N VAL A 323 -18.15 17.42 -6.20
CA VAL A 323 -18.49 16.00 -6.34
C VAL A 323 -19.83 15.83 -7.06
N GLY A 324 -19.87 14.92 -8.04
CA GLY A 324 -21.09 14.56 -8.79
C GLY A 324 -21.14 15.14 -10.21
N GLY A 325 -22.05 14.64 -11.05
CA GLY A 325 -22.09 14.97 -12.49
C GLY A 325 -22.39 16.44 -12.82
N GLY A 326 -23.13 17.14 -11.95
CA GLY A 326 -23.42 18.58 -12.09
C GLY A 326 -22.39 19.51 -11.44
N SER A 327 -21.27 18.97 -10.96
CA SER A 327 -20.24 19.73 -10.23
C SER A 327 -19.20 20.37 -11.16
N ALA A 328 -18.31 21.20 -10.61
CA ALA A 328 -17.26 21.85 -11.38
C ALA A 328 -16.43 20.84 -12.19
N ALA A 329 -16.21 21.14 -13.48
CA ALA A 329 -15.59 20.25 -14.45
C ALA A 329 -16.23 18.85 -14.50
N GLY A 330 -17.55 18.72 -14.28
CA GLY A 330 -18.28 17.46 -14.40
C GLY A 330 -17.90 16.38 -13.38
N GLY A 331 -17.31 16.75 -12.23
CA GLY A 331 -16.88 15.81 -11.19
C GLY A 331 -15.41 15.39 -11.27
N TRP A 332 -14.66 15.84 -12.28
CA TRP A 332 -13.24 15.53 -12.44
C TRP A 332 -12.37 16.05 -11.29
N ILE A 333 -12.69 17.22 -10.74
CA ILE A 333 -11.94 17.79 -9.61
C ILE A 333 -12.13 16.92 -8.37
N GLY A 334 -13.35 16.44 -8.12
CA GLY A 334 -13.62 15.54 -6.99
C GLY A 334 -12.82 14.25 -7.14
N MET A 335 -12.82 13.66 -8.35
CA MET A 335 -12.05 12.45 -8.64
C MET A 335 -10.54 12.67 -8.46
N PHE A 336 -10.03 13.82 -8.89
CA PHE A 336 -8.64 14.20 -8.70
C PHE A 336 -8.28 14.30 -7.21
N LEU A 337 -9.11 14.97 -6.39
CA LEU A 337 -8.91 15.05 -4.94
C LEU A 337 -8.93 13.67 -4.29
N ALA A 338 -9.86 12.80 -4.69
CA ALA A 338 -9.93 11.42 -4.22
C ALA A 338 -8.68 10.62 -4.59
N ALA A 339 -8.16 10.77 -5.82
CA ALA A 339 -6.93 10.12 -6.26
C ALA A 339 -5.70 10.61 -5.49
N VAL A 340 -5.54 11.93 -5.32
CA VAL A 340 -4.43 12.52 -4.56
C VAL A 340 -4.46 12.08 -3.09
N ALA A 341 -5.66 11.97 -2.50
CA ALA A 341 -5.81 11.52 -1.12
C ALA A 341 -5.36 10.06 -0.89
N VAL A 342 -5.37 9.22 -1.93
CA VAL A 342 -4.81 7.86 -1.89
C VAL A 342 -3.31 7.85 -2.14
N CYS A 343 -2.85 8.63 -3.11
CA CYS A 343 -1.46 8.59 -3.56
C CYS A 343 -0.49 9.25 -2.56
N LEU A 344 -0.82 10.46 -2.10
CA LEU A 344 0.03 11.28 -1.23
C LEU A 344 0.53 10.55 0.04
N PRO A 345 -0.28 9.82 0.83
CA PRO A 345 0.24 9.09 1.99
C PRO A 345 1.27 8.03 1.62
N MET A 346 1.08 7.33 0.50
CA MET A 346 1.96 6.25 0.07
C MET A 346 3.31 6.79 -0.39
N SER A 347 3.33 7.86 -1.19
CA SER A 347 4.58 8.51 -1.62
C SER A 347 5.29 9.19 -0.47
N THR A 348 4.59 9.92 0.41
CA THR A 348 5.23 10.55 1.57
C THR A 348 5.89 9.52 2.50
N LEU A 349 5.24 8.39 2.78
CA LEU A 349 5.84 7.32 3.57
C LEU A 349 7.09 6.74 2.91
N LEU A 350 7.04 6.50 1.60
CA LEU A 350 8.13 5.88 0.85
C LEU A 350 9.34 6.82 0.76
N VAL A 351 9.11 8.11 0.49
CA VAL A 351 10.15 9.15 0.48
C VAL A 351 10.74 9.33 1.88
N LEU A 352 9.91 9.50 2.93
CA LEU A 352 10.40 9.67 4.31
C LEU A 352 11.20 8.47 4.81
N GLY A 353 10.69 7.26 4.58
CA GLY A 353 11.31 6.02 5.05
C GLY A 353 12.67 5.72 4.42
N LEU A 354 12.98 6.34 3.27
CA LEU A 354 14.23 6.15 2.56
C LEU A 354 15.16 7.37 2.61
N ALA A 355 14.62 8.58 2.70
CA ALA A 355 15.37 9.81 2.94
C ALA A 355 16.10 9.75 4.30
N SER A 356 15.42 9.25 5.34
CA SER A 356 15.99 9.13 6.69
C SER A 356 17.18 8.18 6.78
N LEU A 357 17.44 7.36 5.75
CA LEU A 357 18.47 6.32 5.76
C LEU A 357 19.75 6.70 4.98
N ARG A 358 19.74 7.78 4.18
CA ARG A 358 20.77 7.97 3.15
C ARG A 358 21.32 9.39 2.98
N THR A 359 20.64 10.43 3.44
CA THR A 359 21.03 11.82 3.12
C THR A 359 21.48 12.63 4.34
N SER A 360 21.37 12.13 5.58
CA SER A 360 21.60 12.93 6.79
C SER A 360 22.96 13.63 6.81
N ASP A 361 24.02 12.90 6.47
CA ASP A 361 25.39 13.38 6.66
C ASP A 361 25.81 14.30 5.52
N SER A 362 25.42 13.96 4.28
CA SER A 362 25.69 14.79 3.10
C SER A 362 24.85 16.08 3.10
N ALA A 363 23.60 16.01 3.56
CA ALA A 363 22.74 17.18 3.71
C ALA A 363 23.21 18.07 4.87
N ALA A 364 23.71 17.50 5.97
CA ALA A 364 24.34 18.27 7.06
C ALA A 364 25.59 19.01 6.56
N ALA A 365 26.51 18.31 5.88
CA ALA A 365 27.71 18.93 5.32
C ALA A 365 27.40 20.07 4.33
N ALA A 366 26.36 19.91 3.50
CA ALA A 366 25.95 20.97 2.58
C ALA A 366 25.37 22.20 3.31
N ARG A 367 24.66 22.01 4.43
CA ARG A 367 24.18 23.11 5.28
C ARG A 367 25.32 23.81 6.01
N ASP A 368 26.32 23.06 6.46
CA ASP A 368 27.52 23.62 7.11
C ASP A 368 28.33 24.48 6.14
N LEU A 369 28.28 24.17 4.84
CA LEU A 369 28.82 24.99 3.75
C LEU A 369 27.94 26.21 3.38
N GLY A 370 26.88 26.51 4.16
CA GLY A 370 26.00 27.66 3.96
C GLY A 370 24.95 27.49 2.87
N ALA A 371 24.71 26.28 2.36
CA ALA A 371 23.66 26.07 1.36
C ALA A 371 22.26 26.22 1.97
N SER A 372 21.38 26.96 1.29
CA SER A 372 19.99 27.10 1.71
C SER A 372 19.25 25.75 1.67
N PRO A 373 18.20 25.54 2.49
CA PRO A 373 17.46 24.28 2.52
C PRO A 373 16.94 23.84 1.16
N MET A 374 16.47 24.78 0.34
CA MET A 374 16.01 24.51 -1.03
C MET A 374 17.16 24.10 -1.96
N ARG A 375 18.34 24.71 -1.79
CA ARG A 375 19.53 24.34 -2.55
C ARG A 375 19.98 22.93 -2.18
N VAL A 376 20.03 22.60 -0.88
CA VAL A 376 20.34 21.25 -0.38
C VAL A 376 19.34 20.22 -0.92
N LEU A 377 18.04 20.54 -0.90
CA LEU A 377 17.00 19.68 -1.45
C LEU A 377 17.25 19.40 -2.94
N MET A 378 17.47 20.43 -3.76
CA MET A 378 17.57 20.26 -5.21
C MET A 378 18.91 19.66 -5.67
N THR A 379 20.03 19.96 -5.00
CA THR A 379 21.36 19.54 -5.44
C THR A 379 21.87 18.28 -4.74
N VAL A 380 21.46 18.04 -3.50
CA VAL A 380 21.94 16.92 -2.69
C VAL A 380 20.85 15.87 -2.50
N GLU A 381 19.64 16.25 -2.07
CA GLU A 381 18.63 15.24 -1.73
C GLU A 381 17.90 14.71 -2.97
N PHE A 382 17.46 15.59 -3.87
CA PHE A 382 16.63 15.24 -5.02
C PHE A 382 17.28 14.23 -5.97
N PRO A 383 18.57 14.34 -6.36
CA PRO A 383 19.22 13.34 -7.21
C PRO A 383 19.26 11.95 -6.55
N TYR A 384 19.36 11.90 -5.22
CA TYR A 384 19.36 10.66 -4.45
C TYR A 384 17.94 10.11 -4.22
N LEU A 385 16.95 11.00 -4.13
CA LEU A 385 15.54 10.66 -3.98
C LEU A 385 14.85 10.35 -5.32
N MET A 386 15.41 10.75 -6.45
CA MET A 386 14.84 10.52 -7.78
C MET A 386 14.47 9.04 -8.06
N PRO A 387 15.34 8.04 -7.84
CA PRO A 387 14.95 6.63 -8.03
C PRO A 387 13.83 6.20 -7.07
N ILE A 388 13.71 6.86 -5.91
CA ILE A 388 12.68 6.60 -4.91
C ILE A 388 11.36 7.24 -5.31
N ALA A 389 11.39 8.47 -5.80
CA ALA A 389 10.24 9.20 -6.33
C ALA A 389 9.63 8.47 -7.53
N ILE A 390 10.49 7.94 -8.41
CA ILE A 390 10.07 7.10 -9.52
C ILE A 390 9.39 5.82 -9.00
N ALA A 391 9.95 5.15 -7.97
CA ALA A 391 9.33 3.97 -7.37
C ALA A 391 7.98 4.26 -6.70
N SER A 392 7.81 5.43 -6.07
CA SER A 392 6.52 5.85 -5.52
C SER A 392 5.50 6.11 -6.62
N ILE A 393 5.89 6.72 -7.74
CA ILE A 393 5.01 6.94 -8.90
C ILE A 393 4.45 5.62 -9.42
N CYS A 394 5.25 4.54 -9.49
CA CYS A 394 4.72 3.23 -9.91
C CYS A 394 3.71 2.68 -8.91
N LEU A 395 4.02 2.79 -7.63
CA LEU A 395 3.17 2.26 -6.58
C LEU A 395 1.82 3.00 -6.56
N GLU A 396 1.85 4.32 -6.67
CA GLU A 396 0.67 5.18 -6.79
C GLU A 396 -0.17 4.82 -8.03
N THR A 397 0.49 4.65 -9.18
CA THR A 397 -0.18 4.25 -10.43
C THR A 397 -0.89 2.90 -10.28
N GLY A 398 -0.19 1.91 -9.73
CA GLY A 398 -0.77 0.59 -9.48
C GLY A 398 -1.94 0.67 -8.48
N ALA A 399 -1.80 1.45 -7.40
CA ALA A 399 -2.84 1.63 -6.41
C ALA A 399 -4.11 2.29 -6.98
N LEU A 400 -4.01 3.20 -7.95
CA LEU A 400 -5.18 3.81 -8.60
C LEU A 400 -5.89 2.86 -9.57
N PHE A 401 -5.17 1.92 -10.20
CA PHE A 401 -5.79 0.88 -11.02
C PHE A 401 -6.50 -0.19 -10.19
N THR A 402 -6.05 -0.45 -8.96
CA THR A 402 -6.56 -1.56 -8.14
C THR A 402 -7.47 -1.16 -6.98
N ASN A 403 -7.37 0.07 -6.45
CA ASN A 403 -8.25 0.54 -5.38
C ASN A 403 -9.55 1.13 -5.92
N LEU A 404 -10.64 0.55 -5.43
CA LEU A 404 -12.01 0.99 -5.70
C LEU A 404 -12.41 2.20 -4.84
N SER A 405 -12.00 2.18 -3.58
CA SER A 405 -12.80 2.77 -2.50
C SER A 405 -13.11 4.26 -2.64
N PRO A 406 -12.17 5.21 -2.72
CA PRO A 406 -12.55 6.62 -2.71
C PRO A 406 -13.16 7.09 -4.04
N LEU A 407 -12.79 6.46 -5.16
CA LEU A 407 -13.31 6.81 -6.47
C LEU A 407 -14.78 6.44 -6.62
N VAL A 408 -15.23 5.31 -6.06
CA VAL A 408 -16.65 4.89 -6.19
C VAL A 408 -17.59 5.87 -5.44
N PHE A 409 -17.12 6.58 -4.42
CA PHE A 409 -17.93 7.59 -3.71
C PHE A 409 -18.06 8.92 -4.45
N VAL A 410 -17.08 9.26 -5.29
CA VAL A 410 -16.94 10.60 -5.88
C VAL A 410 -17.23 10.63 -7.38
N ALA A 411 -17.08 9.49 -8.05
CA ALA A 411 -17.30 9.37 -9.49
C ALA A 411 -18.70 9.85 -9.90
N PRO A 412 -18.81 10.69 -10.94
CA PRO A 412 -20.10 11.15 -11.44
C PRO A 412 -20.87 10.01 -12.12
N SER A 413 -22.20 10.01 -11.95
CA SER A 413 -23.10 9.09 -12.65
C SER A 413 -23.02 9.34 -14.16
N GLY A 414 -22.54 8.35 -14.92
CA GLY A 414 -22.37 8.44 -16.38
C GLY A 414 -20.90 8.42 -16.85
N LEU A 415 -19.93 8.48 -15.94
CA LEU A 415 -18.53 8.23 -16.27
C LEU A 415 -18.16 6.78 -15.99
N ASP A 416 -17.92 6.01 -17.05
CA ASP A 416 -17.53 4.61 -16.97
C ASP A 416 -16.07 4.47 -16.54
N LEU A 417 -15.85 4.38 -15.23
CA LEU A 417 -14.54 4.11 -14.66
C LEU A 417 -14.34 2.60 -14.53
N ALA A 418 -13.20 2.11 -15.04
CA ALA A 418 -12.85 0.69 -15.02
C ALA A 418 -12.97 0.06 -13.61
N THR A 419 -12.45 0.74 -12.58
CA THR A 419 -12.43 0.19 -11.21
C THR A 419 -13.85 0.06 -10.63
N PRO A 420 -14.66 1.12 -10.49
CA PRO A 420 -16.07 1.00 -10.05
C PRO A 420 -16.92 0.03 -10.88
N GLN A 421 -16.66 -0.08 -12.18
CA GLN A 421 -17.41 -0.99 -13.07
C GLN A 421 -17.12 -2.48 -12.81
N LEU A 422 -16.00 -2.82 -12.18
CA LEU A 422 -15.78 -4.20 -11.72
C LEU A 422 -16.80 -4.60 -10.65
N LEU A 423 -17.18 -3.66 -9.78
CA LEU A 423 -18.18 -3.92 -8.75
C LEU A 423 -19.57 -4.16 -9.36
N THR A 424 -19.93 -3.41 -10.40
CA THR A 424 -21.23 -3.56 -11.10
C THR A 424 -21.30 -4.86 -11.91
N PHE A 425 -20.22 -5.28 -12.57
CA PHE A 425 -20.17 -6.56 -13.27
C PHE A 425 -20.27 -7.75 -12.31
N VAL A 426 -19.53 -7.70 -11.19
CA VAL A 426 -19.60 -8.77 -10.19
C VAL A 426 -20.97 -8.81 -9.51
N ALA A 427 -21.57 -7.66 -9.22
CA ALA A 427 -22.92 -7.59 -8.64
C ALA A 427 -24.03 -8.04 -9.62
N SER A 428 -23.84 -7.84 -10.93
CA SER A 428 -24.80 -8.27 -11.97
C SER A 428 -24.59 -9.72 -12.44
N GLY A 429 -23.63 -10.45 -11.87
CA GLY A 429 -23.32 -11.84 -12.24
C GLY A 429 -22.52 -11.99 -13.53
N GLN A 430 -22.08 -10.89 -14.16
CA GLN A 430 -21.27 -10.88 -15.39
C GLN A 430 -19.79 -11.20 -15.11
N SER A 431 -19.56 -12.44 -14.70
CA SER A 431 -18.26 -12.93 -14.21
C SER A 431 -17.15 -12.85 -15.28
N SER A 432 -17.46 -13.21 -16.52
CA SER A 432 -16.53 -13.17 -17.66
C SER A 432 -16.06 -11.74 -17.98
N ALA A 433 -16.98 -10.77 -18.02
CA ALA A 433 -16.67 -9.37 -18.24
C ALA A 433 -15.83 -8.77 -17.09
N ALA A 434 -16.16 -9.12 -15.84
CA ALA A 434 -15.39 -8.72 -14.67
C ALA A 434 -13.94 -9.24 -14.73
N PHE A 435 -13.74 -10.51 -15.09
CA PHE A 435 -12.40 -11.09 -15.22
C PHE A 435 -11.62 -10.47 -16.38
N ALA A 436 -12.24 -10.26 -17.54
CA ALA A 436 -11.58 -9.62 -18.69
C ALA A 436 -11.07 -8.21 -18.34
N LEU A 437 -11.93 -7.39 -17.72
CA LEU A 437 -11.55 -6.05 -17.29
C LEU A 437 -10.46 -6.10 -16.20
N SER A 438 -10.52 -7.08 -15.28
CA SER A 438 -9.52 -7.25 -14.24
C SER A 438 -8.13 -7.64 -14.76
N ILE A 439 -8.06 -8.47 -15.81
CA ILE A 439 -6.80 -8.81 -16.49
C ILE A 439 -6.20 -7.56 -17.10
N LEU A 440 -7.03 -6.74 -17.76
CA LEU A 440 -6.57 -5.51 -18.40
C LEU A 440 -6.03 -4.51 -17.37
N THR A 441 -6.75 -4.27 -16.26
CA THR A 441 -6.25 -3.45 -15.15
C THR A 441 -5.03 -4.07 -14.48
N GLY A 442 -4.96 -5.39 -14.35
CA GLY A 442 -3.84 -6.10 -13.75
C GLY A 442 -2.57 -6.02 -14.59
N ILE A 443 -2.68 -6.12 -15.92
CA ILE A 443 -1.57 -5.91 -16.85
C ILE A 443 -1.08 -4.46 -16.78
N LEU A 444 -1.97 -3.48 -16.75
CA LEU A 444 -1.59 -2.07 -16.62
C LEU A 444 -0.90 -1.78 -15.27
N THR A 445 -1.39 -2.39 -14.19
CA THR A 445 -0.78 -2.33 -12.86
C THR A 445 0.62 -2.97 -12.90
N ALA A 446 0.76 -4.18 -13.44
CA ALA A 446 2.04 -4.86 -13.55
C ALA A 446 3.02 -4.09 -14.46
N ALA A 447 2.55 -3.54 -15.59
CA ALA A 447 3.34 -2.75 -16.51
C ALA A 447 3.80 -1.42 -15.89
N SER A 448 2.96 -0.75 -15.10
CA SER A 448 3.37 0.45 -14.38
C SER A 448 4.44 0.14 -13.32
N ILE A 449 4.30 -0.96 -12.58
CA ILE A 449 5.30 -1.40 -11.60
C ILE A 449 6.62 -1.81 -12.30
N LEU A 450 6.55 -2.53 -13.42
CA LEU A 450 7.70 -3.14 -14.10
C LEU A 450 8.41 -2.19 -15.07
N GLY A 451 7.67 -1.47 -15.92
CA GLY A 451 8.22 -0.53 -16.91
C GLY A 451 8.94 0.65 -16.27
N ILE A 452 8.45 1.10 -15.12
CA ILE A 452 9.13 2.14 -14.36
C ILE A 452 10.28 1.56 -13.51
N GLY A 453 10.19 0.31 -13.05
CA GLY A 453 11.32 -0.40 -12.44
C GLY A 453 12.53 -0.54 -13.37
N ILE A 454 12.29 -0.74 -14.67
CA ILE A 454 13.32 -0.72 -15.72
C ILE A 454 13.85 0.70 -15.92
N LEU A 455 12.97 1.71 -15.92
CA LEU A 455 13.38 3.12 -15.99
C LEU A 455 14.32 3.50 -14.83
N ILE A 456 14.02 3.05 -13.60
CA ILE A 456 14.89 3.23 -12.43
C ILE A 456 16.25 2.56 -12.64
N ALA A 457 16.28 1.34 -13.14
CA ALA A 457 17.53 0.62 -13.41
C ALA A 457 18.39 1.33 -14.46
N VAL A 458 17.77 1.83 -15.54
CA VAL A 458 18.44 2.59 -16.61
C VAL A 458 18.93 3.95 -16.12
N VAL A 459 18.10 4.68 -15.37
CA VAL A 459 18.47 5.99 -14.80
C VAL A 459 19.60 5.83 -13.79
N LEU A 460 19.54 4.85 -12.89
CA LEU A 460 20.62 4.56 -11.95
C LEU A 460 21.91 4.18 -12.67
N ASP A 461 21.86 3.35 -13.71
CA ASP A 461 23.03 2.96 -14.51
C ASP A 461 23.64 4.16 -15.29
N SER A 462 22.80 5.10 -15.74
CA SER A 462 23.29 6.34 -16.37
C SER A 462 24.01 7.26 -15.38
N THR A 463 23.51 7.36 -14.13
CA THR A 463 24.14 8.20 -13.09
C THR A 463 25.45 7.61 -12.58
N THR A 464 25.59 6.28 -12.48
CA THR A 464 26.85 5.62 -12.12
C THR A 464 27.90 5.77 -13.23
N LYS A 465 27.51 5.67 -14.51
CA LYS A 465 28.41 5.91 -15.65
C LYS A 465 28.90 7.35 -15.71
N LEU A 466 28.04 8.34 -15.43
CA LEU A 466 28.43 9.75 -15.36
C LEU A 466 29.38 10.06 -14.19
N ARG A 467 29.19 9.39 -13.04
CA ARG A 467 30.08 9.56 -11.87
C ARG A 467 31.48 9.00 -12.11
N ASN A 468 31.59 7.91 -12.86
CA ASN A 468 32.89 7.34 -13.22
C ASN A 468 33.62 8.17 -14.28
N ARG A 469 32.90 8.85 -15.19
CA ARG A 469 33.51 9.75 -16.18
C ARG A 469 34.04 11.07 -15.61
N ARG A 470 33.62 11.49 -14.41
CA ARG A 470 34.14 12.69 -13.73
C ARG A 470 35.31 12.39 -12.76
N ARG A 471 35.69 11.11 -12.62
CA ARG A 471 36.82 10.66 -11.81
C ARG A 471 38.05 10.28 -12.65
N VAL A 472 37.91 10.36 -13.98
CA VAL A 472 38.99 10.37 -14.97
C VAL A 472 39.11 11.82 -15.42
#